data_AF-A0A8X6TA10-F1
#
_entry.id   AF-A0A8X6TA10-F1
#
_cell.length_a   1.000
_cell.length_b   1.000
_cell.length_c   1.000
_cell.angle_alpha   90.00
_cell.angle_beta   90.00
_cell.angle_gamma   90.00
#
_symmetry.space_group_name_H-M   'P 1'
#
loop_
_entity.id
_entity.type
_entity.pdbx_description
1 polymer ?
#
loop_
_entity_poly.entity_id
_entity_poly.type
_entity_poly.pdbx_seq_one_letter_code
_entity_poly.pdbx_strand_id
1 'polypeptide(L)'
;MQQLMRYFEMGYQILSRIIDVDETWCHHFDPATKIMSMVWRHSSFPQPKKACSSNRAGKVTLACFYDVDGPLLLEWLLRARLSLLPCTVPHCMN
;
A
#
# COMPACT_ATOMS: atom_id res chain seq x y z
N MET A 1 30.49 -3.72 -28.64
CA MET A 1 29.08 -3.65 -29.09
C MET A 1 28.40 -5.03 -29.14
N GLN A 2 28.91 -6.03 -29.88
CA GLN A 2 28.20 -7.32 -30.06
C GLN A 2 27.98 -8.15 -28.77
N GLN A 3 28.95 -8.17 -27.85
CA GLN A 3 28.82 -8.93 -26.61
C GLN A 3 27.70 -8.41 -25.70
N LEU A 4 27.51 -7.08 -25.65
CA LEU A 4 26.48 -6.45 -24.83
C LEU A 4 25.07 -6.73 -25.35
N MET A 5 24.88 -6.67 -26.68
CA MET A 5 23.60 -7.02 -27.31
C MET A 5 23.23 -8.49 -27.02
N ARG A 6 24.20 -9.40 -27.01
CA ARG A 6 23.96 -10.81 -26.67
C ARG A 6 23.47 -11.01 -25.24
N TYR A 7 24.03 -10.28 -24.27
CA TYR A 7 23.55 -10.34 -22.89
C TYR A 7 22.15 -9.76 -22.74
N PHE A 8 21.84 -8.68 -23.46
CA PHE A 8 20.51 -8.08 -23.44
C PHE A 8 19.46 -9.02 -24.04
N GLU A 9 19.74 -9.62 -25.21
CA GLU A 9 18.83 -10.54 -25.89
C GLU A 9 18.55 -11.79 -25.05
N MET A 10 19.59 -12.43 -24.51
CA MET A 10 19.42 -13.60 -23.64
C MET A 10 18.73 -13.25 -22.32
N GLY A 11 19.05 -12.11 -21.73
CA GLY A 11 18.39 -11.61 -20.53
C GLY A 11 16.91 -11.36 -20.78
N TYR A 12 16.57 -10.69 -21.89
CA TYR A 12 15.19 -10.40 -22.25
C TYR A 12 14.37 -11.67 -22.49
N GLN A 13 14.93 -12.71 -23.13
CA GLN A 13 14.23 -14.00 -23.32
C GLN A 13 13.85 -14.70 -22.02
N ILE A 14 14.61 -14.49 -20.95
CA ILE A 14 14.34 -15.05 -19.63
C ILE A 14 13.37 -14.14 -18.87
N LEU A 15 13.61 -12.82 -18.91
CA LEU A 15 12.80 -11.83 -18.19
C LEU A 15 11.38 -11.72 -18.72
N SER A 16 11.15 -11.86 -20.04
CA SER A 16 9.81 -11.83 -20.65
C SER A 16 8.91 -13.02 -20.33
N ARG A 17 9.39 -13.94 -19.49
CA ARG A 17 8.62 -15.10 -19.00
C ARG A 17 8.35 -15.02 -17.50
N ILE A 18 8.89 -14.01 -16.82
CA ILE A 18 8.77 -13.85 -15.38
C ILE A 18 7.68 -12.82 -15.10
N ILE A 19 6.69 -13.23 -14.32
CA ILE A 19 5.73 -12.32 -13.71
C ILE A 19 6.23 -12.02 -12.31
N ASP A 20 6.51 -10.74 -12.04
CA ASP A 20 6.85 -10.26 -10.71
C ASP A 20 5.58 -9.80 -9.97
N VAL A 21 5.59 -9.98 -8.65
CA VAL A 21 4.45 -9.67 -7.79
C VAL A 21 4.92 -8.95 -6.54
N ASP A 22 4.33 -7.80 -6.28
CA ASP A 22 4.61 -7.02 -5.07
C ASP A 22 3.34 -6.57 -4.35
N GLU A 23 3.45 -6.41 -3.04
CA GLU A 23 2.39 -5.93 -2.17
C GLU A 23 2.81 -4.58 -1.54
N THR A 24 2.22 -3.48 -2.01
CA THR A 24 2.53 -2.14 -1.52
C THR A 24 1.40 -1.57 -0.65
N TRP A 25 1.76 -0.92 0.47
CA TRP A 25 0.82 -0.25 1.36
C TRP A 25 0.48 1.16 0.86
N CYS A 26 -0.79 1.40 0.55
CA CYS A 26 -1.28 2.71 0.17
C CYS A 26 -2.00 3.38 1.35
N HIS A 27 -1.49 4.54 1.74
CA HIS A 27 -2.10 5.38 2.77
C HIS A 27 -3.09 6.34 2.14
N HIS A 28 -4.35 6.32 2.58
CA HIS A 28 -5.30 7.35 2.22
C HIS A 28 -4.87 8.71 2.79
N PHE A 29 -4.53 9.65 1.91
CA PHE A 29 -4.16 11.01 2.30
C PHE A 29 -5.36 11.94 2.18
N ASP A 30 -5.87 12.41 3.32
CA ASP A 30 -6.90 13.44 3.38
C ASP A 30 -6.24 14.84 3.55
N PRO A 31 -6.20 15.67 2.50
CA PRO A 31 -5.61 17.01 2.59
C PRO A 31 -6.35 17.94 3.56
N ALA A 32 -7.66 17.75 3.79
CA ALA A 32 -8.44 18.60 4.69
C ALA A 32 -7.98 18.44 6.15
N THR A 33 -7.69 17.22 6.59
CA THR A 33 -7.15 16.95 7.94
C THR A 33 -5.78 17.60 8.17
N LYS A 34 -4.93 17.59 7.14
CA LYS A 34 -3.62 18.28 7.18
C LYS A 34 -3.81 19.79 7.28
N ILE A 35 -4.66 20.37 6.45
CA ILE A 35 -4.96 21.82 6.46
C ILE A 35 -5.50 22.24 7.83
N MET A 36 -6.43 21.48 8.42
CA MET A 36 -6.96 21.76 9.76
C MET A 36 -5.90 21.71 10.86
N SER A 37 -4.87 20.84 10.73
CA SER A 37 -3.76 20.77 11.67
C SER A 37 -2.73 21.90 11.52
N MET A 38 -2.69 22.56 10.35
CA MET A 38 -1.77 23.66 10.03
C MET A 38 -2.32 25.04 10.42
N VAL A 39 -3.57 25.12 10.89
CA VAL A 39 -4.15 26.38 11.35
C VAL A 39 -3.57 26.73 12.73
N TRP A 40 -2.77 27.79 12.79
CA TRP A 40 -2.35 28.41 14.04
C TRP A 40 -3.55 29.12 14.68
N ARG A 41 -3.85 28.80 15.95
CA ARG A 41 -4.90 29.46 16.74
C ARG A 41 -4.33 29.94 18.06
N HIS A 42 -4.93 30.99 18.62
CA HIS A 42 -4.58 31.55 19.92
C HIS A 42 -4.75 30.51 21.04
N SER A 43 -3.93 30.53 22.09
CA SER A 43 -3.84 29.44 23.10
C SER A 43 -5.13 29.20 23.91
N SER A 44 -6.07 30.14 23.85
CA SER A 44 -7.39 30.06 24.47
C SER A 44 -8.41 29.20 23.69
N PHE A 45 -8.07 28.74 22.47
CA PHE A 45 -8.91 27.85 21.69
C PHE A 45 -8.48 26.38 21.84
N PRO A 46 -9.41 25.42 21.71
CA PRO A 46 -9.08 24.00 21.73
C PRO A 46 -8.02 23.70 20.66
N GLN A 47 -7.00 22.91 21.04
CA GLN A 47 -5.88 22.60 20.15
C GLN A 47 -6.39 22.01 18.83
N PRO A 48 -5.80 22.39 17.68
CA PRO A 48 -6.10 21.76 16.42
C PRO A 48 -5.96 20.25 16.55
N LYS A 49 -6.96 19.50 16.08
CA LYS A 49 -6.82 18.05 15.93
C LYS A 49 -5.63 17.82 14.99
N LYS A 50 -4.49 17.41 15.56
CA LYS A 50 -3.34 17.03 14.75
C LYS A 50 -3.81 15.96 13.77
N ALA A 51 -3.35 16.05 12.52
CA ALA A 51 -3.49 14.96 11.58
C ALA A 51 -2.75 13.76 12.17
N CYS A 52 -3.46 12.96 12.96
CA CYS A 52 -2.95 11.73 13.49
C CYS A 52 -3.05 10.77 12.31
N SER A 53 -1.92 10.49 11.67
CA SER A 53 -1.77 9.34 10.79
C SER A 53 -1.92 8.08 11.64
N SER A 54 -3.14 7.82 12.10
CA SER A 54 -3.41 6.59 12.82
C SER A 54 -3.06 5.47 11.87
N ASN A 55 -2.20 4.54 12.30
CA ASN A 55 -1.79 3.38 11.51
C ASN A 55 -2.97 2.44 11.15
N ARG A 56 -4.21 2.85 11.43
CA ARG A 56 -5.45 2.08 11.30
C ARG A 56 -6.51 2.74 10.40
N ALA A 57 -6.44 4.03 10.11
CA ALA A 57 -7.43 4.70 9.26
C ALA A 57 -7.04 4.56 7.78
N GLY A 58 -7.70 3.66 7.05
CA GLY A 58 -7.68 3.65 5.58
C GLY A 58 -6.38 3.19 4.92
N LYS A 59 -5.61 2.29 5.55
CA LYS A 59 -4.55 1.57 4.81
C LYS A 59 -5.22 0.56 3.88
N VAL A 60 -5.03 0.77 2.58
CA VAL A 60 -5.41 -0.19 1.55
C VAL A 60 -4.12 -0.81 1.04
N THR A 61 -4.12 -2.11 0.84
CA THR A 61 -3.01 -2.79 0.19
C THR A 61 -3.26 -2.79 -1.31
N LEU A 62 -2.23 -2.60 -2.12
CA LEU A 62 -2.28 -2.78 -3.56
C LEU A 62 -1.39 -3.98 -3.92
N ALA A 63 -2.01 -5.04 -4.43
CA ALA A 63 -1.28 -6.12 -5.06
C ALA A 63 -1.01 -5.74 -6.51
N CYS A 64 0.25 -5.82 -6.90
CA CYS A 64 0.69 -5.41 -8.21
C CYS A 64 1.42 -6.55 -8.92
N PHE A 65 1.01 -6.84 -10.14
CA PHE A 65 1.63 -7.84 -11.00
C PHE A 65 2.21 -7.15 -12.22
N TYR A 66 3.48 -7.44 -12.55
CA TYR A 66 4.18 -6.82 -13.66
C TYR A 66 5.00 -7.85 -14.45
N ASP A 67 5.11 -7.63 -15.75
CA ASP A 67 6.06 -8.29 -16.65
C ASP A 67 7.06 -7.23 -17.16
N VAL A 68 8.03 -7.64 -17.97
CA VAL A 68 9.01 -6.77 -18.63
C VAL A 68 8.35 -5.66 -19.46
N ASP A 69 7.13 -5.89 -19.95
CA ASP A 69 6.37 -4.93 -20.75
C ASP A 69 5.51 -3.99 -19.90
N GLY A 70 5.35 -4.26 -18.59
CA GLY A 70 4.63 -3.38 -17.66
C GLY A 70 3.58 -4.09 -16.79
N PRO A 71 2.65 -3.33 -16.19
CA PRO A 71 1.65 -3.87 -15.26
C PRO A 71 0.63 -4.77 -15.97
N LEU A 72 0.45 -5.97 -15.42
CA LEU A 72 -0.56 -6.93 -15.83
C LEU A 72 -1.84 -6.78 -15.00
N LEU A 73 -1.71 -6.57 -13.69
CA LEU A 73 -2.85 -6.47 -12.76
C LEU A 73 -2.52 -5.56 -11.59
N LEU A 74 -3.47 -4.71 -11.23
CA LEU A 74 -3.45 -3.86 -10.04
C LEU A 74 -4.75 -4.11 -9.28
N GLU A 75 -4.65 -4.74 -8.12
CA GLU A 75 -5.81 -5.10 -7.29
C GLU A 75 -5.74 -4.47 -5.90
N TRP A 76 -6.79 -3.71 -5.55
CA TRP A 76 -6.94 -3.13 -4.22
C TRP A 76 -7.41 -4.20 -3.24
N LEU A 77 -6.53 -4.62 -2.34
CA LEU A 77 -6.82 -5.54 -1.26
C LEU A 77 -7.33 -4.76 -0.04
N LEU A 78 -8.64 -4.81 0.18
CA LEU A 78 -9.24 -4.41 1.44
C LEU A 78 -8.83 -5.42 2.52
N ARG A 79 -8.31 -4.90 3.64
CA ARG A 79 -7.85 -5.67 4.81
C ARG A 79 -9.00 -6.40 5.54
N ALA A 80 -9.63 -7.35 4.87
CA ALA A 80 -10.67 -8.22 5.42
C ALA A 80 -10.66 -9.64 4.84
N ARG A 81 -9.85 -9.94 3.81
CA ARG A 81 -10.00 -11.20 3.04
C ARG A 81 -8.80 -12.14 3.06
N LEU A 82 -8.12 -12.29 4.20
CA LEU A 82 -7.25 -13.46 4.47
C LEU A 82 -7.38 -14.04 5.89
N SER A 83 -8.35 -13.61 6.70
CA SER A 83 -8.70 -14.32 7.94
C SER A 83 -9.96 -15.17 7.71
N LEU A 84 -9.84 -16.23 6.89
CA LEU A 84 -10.83 -17.31 6.88
C LEU A 84 -10.53 -18.40 7.93
N LEU A 85 -9.69 -18.11 8.92
CA LEU A 85 -9.68 -18.89 10.15
C LEU A 85 -10.62 -18.20 11.14
N PRO A 86 -11.75 -18.84 11.53
CA PRO A 86 -12.51 -18.37 12.67
C PRO A 86 -11.61 -18.50 13.89
N CYS A 87 -11.03 -17.40 14.34
CA CYS A 87 -10.53 -17.32 15.70
C CYS A 87 -11.74 -17.46 16.61
N THR A 88 -12.02 -18.67 17.07
CA THR A 88 -12.89 -18.93 18.21
C THR A 88 -12.34 -18.13 19.38
N VAL A 89 -13.00 -17.02 19.70
CA VAL A 89 -12.79 -16.29 20.94
C VAL A 89 -13.52 -17.07 22.02
N PRO A 90 -12.84 -17.67 23.02
CA PRO A 90 -13.53 -18.09 24.22
C PRO A 90 -13.85 -16.82 25.00
N HIS A 91 -15.15 -16.58 25.12
CA HIS A 91 -15.82 -16.06 26.29
C HIS A 91 -14.90 -15.85 27.51
N CYS A 92 -14.72 -14.59 27.92
CA CYS A 92 -14.45 -14.24 29.31
C CYS A 92 -15.25 -12.98 29.62
N MET A 93 -16.42 -13.20 30.22
CA MET A 93 -17.08 -12.23 31.10
C MET A 93 -16.15 -11.96 32.29
N ASN A 94 -15.94 -10.68 32.60
CA ASN A 94 -16.07 -10.07 33.92
C ASN A 94 -15.76 -8.58 33.81
#